data_AF-A0A925ZQR9-F1
#
_entry.id   AF-A0A925ZQR9-F1
#
_cell.length_a   1.000
_cell.length_b   1.000
_cell.length_c   1.000
_cell.angle_alpha   90.00
_cell.angle_beta   90.00
_cell.angle_gamma   90.00
#
_symmetry.space_group_name_H-M   'P 1'
#
loop_
_entity.id
_entity.type
_entity.pdbx_description
1 polymer ?
#
loop_
_entity_poly.entity_id
_entity_poly.type
_entity_poly.pdbx_seq_one_letter_code
_entity_poly.pdbx_strand_id
1 'polypeptide(L)'
;MLMRTSLLPLAALALACSSSAGRSSESAAGDTTSGGSDPQSTTEPDPSSTEAETSSGDAPADSSESSDGGVPPYECATPPSCDATPGAGPVKVELRVHDIDDIVLAEVNGLRRGFWSIPTLPGQDSGRIDISSWFSRGSNQLRILAANTGGPAGFGVQVWVDDALVLDATCDAATCPPGVDVPLGYFFDESLAIDSEAFPCPQQVCVHGEEEGSLYIDGKYTGARAPVELMLPPGGYELGIGSGTDDPPFGEGPTFEHEGRMRKRTVAVESAAVEVELGDADLVGASQYDFLVVPIRNVQYTNGQTGVLADEVPVVLGDAIDYASLNMVEPFSYGQASFRADVHPMIETTVVADADGFVAIDMGALAGAGLDEAAVAAHDVVVWAYSSHLADGTPVDAPPCCAWGGGSQIWMHTGWVYEPPIIYYVFIHEWLHTTEDELISLGYGGADGVHGADEHGYMSGSNGEDDFAQFYRVFIRGQVAEANTWVGAVGQLFQPTMMSPPSGAVRALRACGG
;
A
#
# COMPACT_ATOMS: atom_id res chain seq x y z
N MET A 1 8.74 9.58 13.07
CA MET A 1 9.10 8.21 13.48
C MET A 1 10.61 8.10 13.32
N LEU A 2 11.38 7.99 14.41
CA LEU A 2 12.85 7.90 14.36
C LEU A 2 13.25 6.47 14.69
N MET A 3 13.35 5.61 13.67
CA MET A 3 14.14 4.40 13.75
C MET A 3 15.33 4.56 12.82
N ARG A 4 16.50 4.84 13.40
CA ARG A 4 17.78 4.68 12.71
C ARG A 4 17.93 3.20 12.38
N THR A 5 17.96 2.88 11.09
CA THR A 5 18.39 1.59 10.56
C THR A 5 19.74 1.23 11.15
N SER A 6 19.77 0.11 11.87
CA SER A 6 21.00 -0.50 12.34
C SER A 6 21.60 -1.27 11.16
N LEU A 7 22.68 -0.75 10.59
CA LEU A 7 23.50 -1.45 9.59
C LEU A 7 23.97 -2.79 10.18
N LEU A 8 23.36 -3.88 9.72
CA LEU A 8 23.91 -5.23 9.85
C LEU A 8 24.69 -5.57 8.56
N PRO A 9 25.80 -6.32 8.66
CA PRO A 9 26.65 -6.58 7.50
C PRO A 9 25.97 -7.55 6.54
N LEU A 10 25.91 -7.18 5.25
CA LEU A 10 25.52 -8.06 4.15
C LEU A 10 26.32 -9.37 4.19
N ALA A 11 25.63 -10.47 4.46
CA ALA A 11 26.07 -11.79 4.04
C ALA A 11 25.28 -12.14 2.77
N ALA A 12 26.00 -12.28 1.65
CA ALA A 12 25.44 -12.66 0.36
C ALA A 12 24.68 -13.99 0.47
N LEU A 13 23.35 -13.94 0.38
CA LEU A 13 22.49 -15.09 0.19
C LEU A 13 22.24 -15.23 -1.31
N ALA A 14 22.97 -16.14 -1.96
CA ALA A 14 22.67 -16.54 -3.32
C ALA A 14 21.43 -17.45 -3.29
N LEU A 15 20.26 -16.90 -3.62
CA LEU A 15 19.08 -17.70 -3.93
C LEU A 15 19.21 -18.24 -5.36
N ALA A 16 19.28 -19.56 -5.49
CA ALA A 16 19.23 -20.24 -6.77
C ALA A 16 17.77 -20.50 -7.15
N CYS A 17 17.22 -19.73 -8.10
CA CYS A 17 15.96 -20.07 -8.76
C CYS A 17 16.23 -21.11 -9.87
N SER A 18 15.75 -22.33 -9.67
CA SER A 18 15.69 -23.36 -10.70
C SER A 18 14.48 -23.10 -11.61
N SER A 19 14.74 -22.76 -12.87
CA SER A 19 13.71 -22.70 -13.90
C SER A 19 13.23 -24.12 -14.25
N SER A 20 11.95 -24.41 -14.00
CA SER A 20 11.29 -25.61 -14.52
C SER A 20 10.79 -25.34 -15.94
N ALA A 21 11.69 -25.48 -16.90
CA ALA A 21 11.31 -25.59 -18.30
C ALA A 21 10.61 -26.94 -18.53
N GLY A 22 9.36 -26.91 -18.99
CA GLY A 22 8.74 -28.10 -19.55
C GLY A 22 7.22 -28.06 -19.67
N ARG A 23 6.72 -27.59 -20.82
CA ARG A 23 5.59 -28.24 -21.49
C ARG A 23 5.51 -27.87 -22.97
N SER A 24 5.77 -28.89 -23.77
CA SER A 24 5.47 -29.03 -25.19
C SER A 24 3.96 -29.01 -25.47
N SER A 25 3.56 -28.32 -26.55
CA SER A 25 2.35 -28.66 -27.31
C SER A 25 2.63 -28.56 -28.81
N GLU A 26 2.79 -29.71 -29.44
CA GLU A 26 2.43 -29.92 -30.84
C GLU A 26 0.90 -29.86 -30.96
N SER A 27 0.34 -29.11 -31.92
CA SER A 27 -0.45 -29.70 -33.01
C SER A 27 -1.10 -28.66 -33.94
N ALA A 28 -0.92 -28.93 -35.23
CA ALA A 28 -1.91 -28.87 -36.31
C ALA A 28 -2.39 -27.51 -36.87
N ALA A 29 -1.76 -27.14 -37.97
CA ALA A 29 -2.35 -26.90 -39.29
C ALA A 29 -3.87 -26.63 -39.38
N GLY A 30 -4.20 -25.44 -39.89
CA GLY A 30 -5.52 -25.06 -40.40
C GLY A 30 -5.39 -23.93 -41.42
N ASP A 31 -5.17 -24.32 -42.67
CA ASP A 31 -5.15 -23.51 -43.88
C ASP A 31 -6.56 -22.96 -44.19
N THR A 32 -6.74 -21.65 -44.36
CA THR A 32 -7.72 -21.08 -45.32
C THR A 32 -7.36 -19.65 -45.71
N THR A 33 -7.54 -19.42 -47.00
CA THR A 33 -7.09 -18.33 -47.87
C THR A 33 -8.03 -17.11 -47.91
N SER A 34 -7.39 -15.94 -48.04
CA SER A 34 -7.65 -14.82 -48.98
C SER A 34 -9.03 -14.12 -49.09
N GLY A 35 -8.98 -12.79 -48.96
CA GLY A 35 -9.89 -11.78 -49.52
C GLY A 35 -9.85 -10.55 -48.61
N GLY A 36 -9.25 -9.40 -48.92
CA GLY A 36 -9.11 -8.70 -50.19
C GLY A 36 -10.22 -7.64 -50.30
N SER A 37 -9.88 -6.36 -50.05
CA SER A 37 -10.32 -5.12 -50.76
C SER A 37 -10.62 -3.94 -49.83
N ASP A 38 -9.77 -2.92 -50.00
CA ASP A 38 -10.00 -1.47 -50.10
C ASP A 38 -10.20 -0.52 -48.90
N PRO A 39 -9.64 0.72 -49.02
CA PRO A 39 -9.51 1.71 -47.95
C PRO A 39 -10.55 2.83 -48.05
N GLN A 40 -11.00 3.36 -46.91
CA GLN A 40 -11.71 4.65 -46.82
C GLN A 40 -10.81 5.60 -46.02
N SER A 41 -10.10 6.54 -46.67
CA SER A 41 -10.56 7.88 -47.09
C SER A 41 -10.98 8.75 -45.90
N THR A 42 -9.97 9.36 -45.26
CA THR A 42 -10.11 10.49 -44.34
C THR A 42 -10.48 11.75 -45.12
N THR A 43 -11.51 12.47 -44.66
CA THR A 43 -11.81 13.83 -45.13
C THR A 43 -11.93 14.72 -43.91
N GLU A 44 -10.95 15.59 -43.72
CA GLU A 44 -11.05 16.76 -42.84
C GLU A 44 -12.00 17.81 -43.45
N PRO A 45 -12.67 18.62 -42.61
CA PRO A 45 -13.10 19.94 -43.03
C PRO A 45 -12.30 21.07 -42.35
N ASP A 46 -11.80 21.92 -43.22
CA ASP A 46 -11.21 23.25 -43.08
C ASP A 46 -12.05 24.22 -42.20
N PRO A 47 -11.43 25.13 -41.39
CA PRO A 47 -12.15 26.12 -40.60
C PRO A 47 -12.27 27.45 -41.35
N SER A 48 -13.50 27.89 -41.65
CA SER A 48 -13.76 29.24 -42.15
C SER A 48 -14.55 30.08 -41.14
N SER A 49 -13.86 31.07 -40.58
CA SER A 49 -14.29 32.40 -40.15
C SER A 49 -15.78 32.76 -40.25
N THR A 50 -16.35 33.29 -39.17
CA THR A 50 -17.25 34.45 -39.27
C THR A 50 -17.20 35.27 -37.98
N GLU A 51 -16.75 36.52 -38.11
CA GLU A 51 -16.96 37.60 -37.14
C GLU A 51 -18.46 37.95 -37.09
N ALA A 52 -19.02 38.18 -35.91
CA ALA A 52 -20.08 39.18 -35.72
C ALA A 52 -20.35 39.46 -34.22
N GLU A 53 -20.14 40.73 -33.90
CA GLU A 53 -21.02 41.59 -33.11
C GLU A 53 -21.23 41.35 -31.60
N THR A 54 -20.58 42.27 -30.89
CA THR A 54 -20.94 42.83 -29.59
C THR A 54 -22.44 43.06 -29.38
N SER A 55 -22.97 42.56 -28.27
CA SER A 55 -24.17 43.08 -27.63
C SER A 55 -24.03 42.97 -26.11
N SER A 56 -23.84 44.14 -25.48
CA SER A 56 -23.91 44.38 -24.05
C SER A 56 -25.29 44.01 -23.49
N GLY A 57 -25.32 43.07 -22.54
CA GLY A 57 -26.48 42.78 -21.70
C GLY A 57 -26.05 42.84 -20.23
N ASP A 58 -26.64 43.80 -19.51
CA ASP A 58 -26.45 44.03 -18.08
C ASP A 58 -26.70 42.75 -17.25
N ALA A 59 -25.68 42.33 -16.49
CA ALA A 59 -25.83 41.35 -15.42
C ALA A 59 -26.22 42.05 -14.11
N PRO A 60 -27.20 41.54 -13.36
CA PRO A 60 -27.55 42.09 -12.05
C PRO A 60 -26.41 41.84 -11.07
N ALA A 61 -26.13 42.85 -10.24
CA ALA A 61 -25.17 42.77 -9.15
C ALA A 61 -25.53 41.61 -8.22
N ASP A 62 -24.67 40.60 -8.21
CA ASP A 62 -24.72 39.50 -7.25
C ASP A 62 -24.15 40.02 -5.92
N SER A 63 -25.04 40.28 -4.98
CA SER A 63 -24.68 40.61 -3.61
C SER A 63 -24.19 39.35 -2.93
N SER A 64 -22.87 39.13 -2.95
CA SER A 64 -22.19 38.14 -2.12
C SER A 64 -22.30 38.58 -0.65
N GLU A 65 -23.43 38.27 -0.02
CA GLU A 65 -23.49 38.16 1.43
C GLU A 65 -22.58 37.00 1.84
N SER A 66 -21.40 37.37 2.33
CA SER A 66 -20.53 36.53 3.15
C SER A 66 -21.32 36.06 4.38
N SER A 67 -22.10 35.00 4.22
CA SER A 67 -22.56 34.23 5.35
C SER A 67 -21.33 33.54 5.94
N ASP A 68 -20.78 34.14 6.99
CA ASP A 68 -20.07 33.45 8.07
C ASP A 68 -21.05 32.42 8.67
N GLY A 69 -21.37 31.39 7.89
CA GLY A 69 -22.09 30.22 8.32
C GLY A 69 -21.09 29.35 9.06
N GLY A 70 -20.69 29.80 10.25
CA GLY A 70 -19.89 28.98 11.16
C GLY A 70 -20.59 27.64 11.29
N VAL A 71 -19.95 26.58 10.78
CA VAL A 71 -20.41 25.21 10.95
C VAL A 71 -20.59 25.03 12.46
N PRO A 72 -21.79 24.66 12.94
CA PRO A 72 -22.02 24.50 14.37
C PRO A 72 -20.98 23.53 14.93
N PRO A 73 -20.41 23.79 16.12
CA PRO A 73 -19.40 22.92 16.71
C PRO A 73 -19.94 21.49 16.77
N TYR A 74 -19.12 20.54 16.31
CA TYR A 74 -19.47 19.13 16.31
C TYR A 74 -19.34 18.60 17.74
N GLU A 75 -20.37 18.80 18.56
CA GLU A 75 -20.38 18.30 19.93
C GLU A 75 -20.56 16.78 19.94
N CYS A 76 -19.73 16.09 20.73
CA CYS A 76 -19.95 14.68 21.03
C CYS A 76 -21.38 14.45 21.55
N ALA A 77 -22.06 13.43 21.01
CA ALA A 77 -23.26 12.93 21.65
C ALA A 77 -22.97 12.53 23.10
N THR A 78 -23.96 12.48 23.99
CA THR A 78 -23.72 11.98 25.35
C THR A 78 -23.46 10.47 25.29
N PRO A 79 -22.38 9.93 25.87
CA PRO A 79 -22.04 8.52 25.75
C PRO A 79 -23.15 7.66 26.36
N PRO A 80 -23.43 6.47 25.80
CA PRO A 80 -24.30 5.52 26.46
C PRO A 80 -23.77 5.21 27.84
N SER A 81 -24.61 5.43 28.86
CA SER A 81 -24.25 5.18 30.24
C SER A 81 -23.93 3.70 30.44
N CYS A 82 -22.80 3.48 31.10
CA CYS A 82 -22.26 2.18 31.43
C CYS A 82 -22.53 1.84 32.92
N ASP A 83 -23.64 2.34 33.47
CA ASP A 83 -23.99 2.31 34.91
C ASP A 83 -24.29 0.90 35.46
N ALA A 84 -24.07 -0.16 34.67
CA ALA A 84 -24.16 -1.52 35.15
C ALA A 84 -23.02 -1.82 36.15
N THR A 85 -23.42 -2.32 37.33
CA THR A 85 -22.48 -2.84 38.35
C THR A 85 -21.64 -3.96 37.72
N PRO A 86 -20.30 -3.95 37.82
CA PRO A 86 -19.45 -4.99 37.22
C PRO A 86 -19.93 -6.39 37.64
N GLY A 87 -20.40 -7.17 36.66
CA GLY A 87 -20.82 -8.55 36.86
C GLY A 87 -19.63 -9.48 36.67
N ALA A 88 -19.38 -10.37 37.65
CA ALA A 88 -18.28 -11.33 37.69
C ALA A 88 -16.86 -10.72 37.62
N GLY A 89 -15.84 -11.52 37.99
CA GLY A 89 -14.44 -11.06 38.07
C GLY A 89 -13.88 -10.62 36.72
N PRO A 90 -12.66 -10.06 36.69
CA PRO A 90 -12.02 -9.65 35.43
C PRO A 90 -11.96 -10.85 34.46
N VAL A 91 -12.36 -10.63 33.21
CA VAL A 91 -12.18 -11.62 32.14
C VAL A 91 -10.78 -11.44 31.56
N LYS A 92 -10.06 -12.56 31.44
CA LYS A 92 -8.72 -12.59 30.86
C LYS A 92 -8.77 -13.22 29.49
N VAL A 93 -8.30 -12.51 28.47
CA VAL A 93 -8.12 -13.04 27.11
C VAL A 93 -6.63 -13.09 26.82
N GLU A 94 -6.14 -14.25 26.42
CA GLU A 94 -4.75 -14.43 26.00
C GLU A 94 -4.67 -14.92 24.57
N LEU A 95 -3.65 -14.49 23.85
CA LEU A 95 -3.32 -14.91 22.50
C LEU A 95 -1.90 -15.48 22.48
N ARG A 96 -1.64 -16.47 21.63
CA ARG A 96 -0.30 -16.91 21.27
C ARG A 96 -0.26 -17.12 19.78
N VAL A 97 0.77 -16.57 19.15
CA VAL A 97 1.05 -16.75 17.74
C VAL A 97 2.41 -17.43 17.63
N HIS A 98 2.49 -18.51 16.85
CA HIS A 98 3.72 -19.28 16.64
C HIS A 98 3.80 -19.85 15.22
N ASP A 99 4.95 -20.41 14.83
CA ASP A 99 5.18 -21.07 13.53
C ASP A 99 4.70 -20.23 12.32
N ILE A 100 4.97 -18.92 12.38
CA ILE A 100 4.48 -17.94 11.39
C ILE A 100 5.34 -18.00 10.13
N ASP A 101 4.65 -18.08 8.98
CA ASP A 101 5.18 -18.02 7.63
C ASP A 101 4.00 -17.55 6.71
N ASP A 102 3.79 -16.27 6.42
CA ASP A 102 4.65 -15.12 6.67
C ASP A 102 4.09 -14.18 7.73
N ILE A 103 2.76 -14.01 7.78
CA ILE A 103 2.09 -12.97 8.54
C ILE A 103 0.88 -13.52 9.29
N VAL A 104 0.70 -13.10 10.54
CA VAL A 104 -0.56 -13.19 11.28
C VAL A 104 -0.98 -11.81 11.77
N LEU A 105 -2.28 -11.51 11.67
CA LEU A 105 -2.92 -10.29 12.16
C LEU A 105 -4.02 -10.64 13.15
N ALA A 106 -4.25 -9.73 14.10
CA ALA A 106 -5.39 -9.77 15.00
C ALA A 106 -6.12 -8.43 15.04
N GLU A 107 -7.45 -8.47 14.89
CA GLU A 107 -8.35 -7.32 14.94
C GLU A 107 -9.41 -7.52 16.02
N VAL A 108 -9.76 -6.46 16.73
CA VAL A 108 -10.91 -6.45 17.66
C VAL A 108 -11.88 -5.38 17.22
N ASN A 109 -13.11 -5.78 16.85
CA ASN A 109 -14.17 -4.91 16.34
C ASN A 109 -13.72 -4.09 15.11
N GLY A 110 -12.97 -4.73 14.20
CA GLY A 110 -12.42 -4.08 13.00
C GLY A 110 -11.18 -3.21 13.25
N LEU A 111 -10.76 -3.02 14.51
CA LEU A 111 -9.52 -2.33 14.82
C LEU A 111 -8.38 -3.32 14.90
N ARG A 112 -7.33 -3.14 14.10
CA ARG A 112 -6.11 -3.93 14.22
C ARG A 112 -5.42 -3.69 15.55
N ARG A 113 -5.08 -4.77 16.24
CA ARG A 113 -4.45 -4.74 17.58
C ARG A 113 -3.15 -5.55 17.65
N GLY A 114 -2.98 -6.52 16.76
CA GLY A 114 -1.79 -7.36 16.71
C GLY A 114 -1.32 -7.62 15.28
N PHE A 115 0.00 -7.69 15.12
CA PHE A 115 0.68 -8.05 13.89
C PHE A 115 1.95 -8.81 14.23
N TRP A 116 2.16 -9.93 13.54
CA TRP A 116 3.36 -10.75 13.69
C TRP A 116 3.79 -11.21 12.31
N SER A 117 5.08 -11.10 12.01
CA SER A 117 5.67 -11.55 10.76
C SER A 117 7.07 -12.11 10.97
N ILE A 118 7.60 -12.79 9.97
CA ILE A 118 9.05 -12.92 9.83
C ILE A 118 9.58 -11.56 9.32
N PRO A 119 10.57 -10.90 9.93
CA PRO A 119 11.42 -11.31 11.07
C PRO A 119 10.99 -10.74 12.43
N THR A 120 9.83 -10.06 12.52
CA THR A 120 9.41 -9.29 13.71
C THR A 120 9.18 -10.16 14.97
N LEU A 121 9.04 -11.47 14.82
CA LEU A 121 8.94 -12.43 15.91
C LEU A 121 10.18 -13.36 16.02
N PRO A 122 11.22 -12.96 16.79
CA PRO A 122 12.40 -13.79 17.00
C PRO A 122 12.04 -15.15 17.60
N GLY A 123 12.34 -16.22 16.89
CA GLY A 123 12.03 -17.59 17.33
C GLY A 123 10.62 -18.07 16.99
N GLN A 124 9.85 -17.30 16.20
CA GLN A 124 8.53 -17.69 15.68
C GLN A 124 7.53 -18.13 16.76
N ASP A 125 7.57 -17.51 17.96
CA ASP A 125 6.61 -17.75 19.03
C ASP A 125 6.49 -16.51 19.93
N SER A 126 5.27 -15.97 20.07
CA SER A 126 4.99 -14.81 20.92
C SER A 126 4.92 -15.15 22.40
N GLY A 127 4.84 -16.45 22.74
CA GLY A 127 4.33 -16.88 24.03
C GLY A 127 2.87 -16.47 24.22
N ARG A 128 2.33 -16.70 25.42
CA ARG A 128 0.99 -16.20 25.79
C ARG A 128 1.07 -14.72 26.16
N ILE A 129 0.41 -13.89 25.36
CA ILE A 129 0.25 -12.46 25.60
C ILE A 129 -1.16 -12.19 26.12
N ASP A 130 -1.27 -11.38 27.18
CA ASP A 130 -2.55 -10.88 27.67
C ASP A 130 -3.05 -9.76 26.76
N ILE A 131 -4.20 -9.97 26.13
CA ILE A 131 -4.83 -9.05 25.18
C ILE A 131 -6.16 -8.51 25.70
N SER A 132 -6.45 -8.69 27.00
CA SER A 132 -7.73 -8.31 27.61
C SER A 132 -8.04 -6.82 27.44
N SER A 133 -7.02 -5.96 27.37
CA SER A 133 -7.17 -4.52 27.17
C SER A 133 -7.67 -4.12 25.78
N TRP A 134 -7.72 -5.04 24.81
CA TRP A 134 -8.24 -4.77 23.47
C TRP A 134 -9.77 -4.79 23.41
N PHE A 135 -10.41 -5.35 24.44
CA PHE A 135 -11.84 -5.60 24.47
C PHE A 135 -12.58 -4.54 25.28
N SER A 136 -13.83 -4.32 24.92
CA SER A 136 -14.74 -3.41 25.59
C SER A 136 -15.94 -4.16 26.17
N ARG A 137 -16.64 -3.55 27.14
CA ARG A 137 -17.84 -4.14 27.74
C ARG A 137 -18.87 -4.50 26.66
N GLY A 138 -19.42 -5.70 26.77
CA GLY A 138 -20.48 -6.20 25.90
C GLY A 138 -19.92 -7.17 24.86
N SER A 139 -20.40 -7.06 23.63
CA SER A 139 -20.04 -7.96 22.55
C SER A 139 -18.84 -7.45 21.76
N ASN A 140 -17.86 -8.32 21.54
CA ASN A 140 -16.69 -8.03 20.74
C ASN A 140 -16.45 -9.15 19.73
N GLN A 141 -15.84 -8.81 18.61
CA GLN A 141 -15.35 -9.75 17.61
C GLN A 141 -13.83 -9.68 17.55
N LEU A 142 -13.15 -10.77 17.91
CA LEU A 142 -11.74 -10.98 17.63
C LEU A 142 -11.61 -11.69 16.28
N ARG A 143 -11.03 -11.04 15.27
CA ARG A 143 -10.73 -11.62 13.97
C ARG A 143 -9.24 -11.88 13.86
N ILE A 144 -8.87 -13.08 13.41
CA ILE A 144 -7.50 -13.51 13.18
C ILE A 144 -7.34 -13.79 11.69
N LEU A 145 -6.29 -13.23 11.09
CA LEU A 145 -5.95 -13.45 9.69
C LEU A 145 -4.54 -14.03 9.59
N ALA A 146 -4.31 -14.92 8.63
CA ALA A 146 -2.95 -15.29 8.20
C ALA A 146 -2.80 -15.07 6.70
N ALA A 147 -1.65 -14.52 6.29
CA ALA A 147 -1.36 -14.16 4.91
C ALA A 147 -0.08 -14.82 4.40
N ASN A 148 -0.11 -15.22 3.13
CA ASN A 148 1.03 -15.71 2.37
C ASN A 148 1.57 -14.56 1.51
N THR A 149 2.83 -14.20 1.74
CA THR A 149 3.55 -13.19 0.96
C THR A 149 4.39 -13.80 -0.18
N GLY A 150 4.37 -15.13 -0.33
CA GLY A 150 5.01 -15.85 -1.43
C GLY A 150 5.73 -17.10 -0.94
N GLY A 151 5.61 -18.20 -1.70
CA GLY A 151 6.25 -19.47 -1.33
C GLY A 151 5.45 -20.29 -0.32
N PRO A 152 6.11 -21.10 0.54
CA PRO A 152 5.45 -21.84 1.62
C PRO A 152 4.79 -20.88 2.61
N ALA A 153 3.66 -21.29 3.20
CA ALA A 153 2.99 -20.49 4.23
C ALA A 153 2.44 -21.36 5.35
N GLY A 154 2.55 -20.90 6.59
CA GLY A 154 2.15 -21.57 7.82
C GLY A 154 1.83 -20.58 8.93
N PHE A 155 1.09 -21.04 9.92
CA PHE A 155 0.79 -20.26 11.11
C PHE A 155 0.40 -21.17 12.27
N GLY A 156 0.50 -20.67 13.49
CA GLY A 156 -0.07 -21.24 14.69
C GLY A 156 -0.69 -20.14 15.52
N VAL A 157 -1.97 -20.26 15.85
CA VAL A 157 -2.72 -19.31 16.66
C VAL A 157 -3.52 -20.05 17.72
N GLN A 158 -3.34 -19.61 18.96
CA GLN A 158 -4.07 -20.12 20.11
C GLN A 158 -4.68 -18.96 20.89
N VAL A 159 -5.96 -19.06 21.24
CA VAL A 159 -6.68 -18.05 22.03
C VAL A 159 -7.27 -18.71 23.27
N TRP A 160 -7.07 -18.09 24.43
CA TRP A 160 -7.66 -18.49 25.69
C TRP A 160 -8.57 -17.40 26.24
N VAL A 161 -9.70 -17.80 26.83
CA VAL A 161 -10.58 -16.95 27.64
C VAL A 161 -10.70 -17.59 29.01
N ASP A 162 -10.28 -16.89 30.06
CA ASP A 162 -10.22 -17.38 31.44
C ASP A 162 -9.55 -18.76 31.55
N ASP A 163 -8.35 -18.86 30.98
CA ASP A 163 -7.52 -20.07 30.86
C ASP A 163 -8.14 -21.23 30.03
N ALA A 164 -9.37 -21.10 29.54
CA ALA A 164 -9.98 -22.06 28.63
C ALA A 164 -9.55 -21.77 27.17
N LEU A 165 -8.95 -22.76 26.51
CA LEU A 165 -8.57 -22.66 25.10
C LEU A 165 -9.84 -22.63 24.23
N VAL A 166 -10.08 -21.52 23.54
CA VAL A 166 -11.26 -21.30 22.68
C VAL A 166 -10.94 -21.39 21.19
N LEU A 167 -9.68 -21.17 20.80
CA LEU A 167 -9.17 -21.38 19.45
C LEU A 167 -7.80 -22.06 19.52
N ASP A 168 -7.60 -23.07 18.69
CA ASP A 168 -6.32 -23.75 18.46
C ASP A 168 -6.24 -24.08 16.97
N ALA A 169 -5.70 -23.14 16.20
CA ALA A 169 -5.58 -23.24 14.75
C ALA A 169 -4.10 -23.27 14.37
N THR A 170 -3.69 -24.32 13.67
CA THR A 170 -2.31 -24.48 13.21
C THR A 170 -2.30 -24.99 11.78
N CYS A 171 -1.37 -24.48 11.00
CA CYS A 171 -1.08 -24.90 9.65
C CYS A 171 0.43 -24.90 9.45
N ASP A 172 1.00 -26.09 9.24
CA ASP A 172 2.44 -26.23 9.01
C ASP A 172 2.77 -25.80 7.57
N ALA A 173 3.84 -25.03 7.39
CA ALA A 173 4.28 -24.48 6.11
C ALA A 173 4.47 -25.52 5.00
N ALA A 174 4.78 -26.78 5.35
CA ALA A 174 4.91 -27.87 4.39
C ALA A 174 3.56 -28.49 3.98
N THR A 175 2.48 -28.17 4.69
CA THR A 175 1.16 -28.83 4.52
C THR A 175 0.01 -27.85 4.36
N CYS A 176 0.24 -26.54 4.45
CA CYS A 176 -0.77 -25.52 4.23
C CYS A 176 -0.70 -25.01 2.79
N PRO A 177 -1.81 -25.04 2.03
CA PRO A 177 -2.80 -26.11 1.99
C PRO A 177 -2.20 -27.40 1.37
N PRO A 178 -2.72 -28.59 1.70
CA PRO A 178 -2.07 -29.82 1.30
C PRO A 178 -2.19 -30.06 -0.21
N GLY A 179 -1.06 -30.00 -0.92
CA GLY A 179 -0.96 -30.37 -2.33
C GLY A 179 -1.37 -29.30 -3.34
N VAL A 180 -1.47 -28.03 -2.92
CA VAL A 180 -1.72 -26.86 -3.77
C VAL A 180 -0.84 -25.72 -3.26
N ASP A 181 -0.32 -24.88 -4.16
CA ASP A 181 0.35 -23.64 -3.76
C ASP A 181 -0.66 -22.77 -2.99
N VAL A 182 -0.26 -22.25 -1.82
CA VAL A 182 -1.10 -21.34 -1.03
C VAL A 182 -1.33 -20.09 -1.89
N PRO A 183 -2.58 -19.62 -2.09
CA PRO A 183 -2.78 -18.37 -2.80
C PRO A 183 -2.07 -17.23 -2.06
N LEU A 184 -1.52 -16.28 -2.82
CA LEU A 184 -1.00 -15.04 -2.26
C LEU A 184 -2.12 -14.29 -1.53
N GLY A 185 -1.78 -13.63 -0.41
CA GLY A 185 -2.74 -12.93 0.44
C GLY A 185 -3.33 -13.78 1.56
N TYR A 186 -4.51 -13.38 2.07
CA TYR A 186 -5.14 -14.06 3.21
C TYR A 186 -5.63 -15.47 2.84
N PHE A 187 -5.07 -16.48 3.51
CA PHE A 187 -5.46 -17.88 3.36
C PHE A 187 -6.11 -18.45 4.64
N PHE A 188 -6.10 -17.68 5.74
CA PHE A 188 -6.82 -17.97 6.97
C PHE A 188 -7.55 -16.72 7.44
N ASP A 189 -8.82 -16.87 7.82
CA ASP A 189 -9.67 -15.81 8.36
C ASP A 189 -10.68 -16.46 9.33
N GLU A 190 -10.47 -16.27 10.62
CA GLU A 190 -11.33 -16.79 11.69
C GLU A 190 -11.82 -15.66 12.58
N SER A 191 -13.11 -15.67 12.91
CA SER A 191 -13.73 -14.68 13.79
C SER A 191 -14.33 -15.34 15.02
N LEU A 192 -13.90 -14.89 16.20
CA LEU A 192 -14.38 -15.34 17.51
C LEU A 192 -15.22 -14.25 18.16
N ALA A 193 -16.43 -14.59 18.61
CA ALA A 193 -17.23 -13.72 19.46
C ALA A 193 -16.75 -13.84 20.92
N ILE A 194 -16.37 -12.72 21.53
CA ILE A 194 -15.94 -12.65 22.93
C ILE A 194 -16.82 -11.63 23.64
N ASP A 195 -17.82 -12.14 24.36
CA ASP A 195 -18.80 -11.34 25.09
C ASP A 195 -18.46 -11.30 26.58
N SER A 196 -18.34 -10.11 27.16
CA SER A 196 -18.18 -9.98 28.62
C SER A 196 -18.63 -8.62 29.14
N GLU A 197 -19.40 -8.65 30.22
CA GLU A 197 -19.77 -7.46 31.01
C GLU A 197 -18.63 -6.98 31.93
N ALA A 198 -17.59 -7.80 32.11
CA ALA A 198 -16.45 -7.50 32.99
C ALA A 198 -15.35 -6.68 32.30
N PHE A 199 -15.37 -6.56 30.96
CA PHE A 199 -14.44 -5.68 30.26
C PHE A 199 -14.69 -4.20 30.61
N PRO A 200 -13.67 -3.34 30.43
CA PRO A 200 -13.83 -1.90 30.62
C PRO A 200 -14.89 -1.32 29.69
N CYS A 201 -15.62 -0.32 30.18
CA CYS A 201 -16.57 0.40 29.35
C CYS A 201 -15.86 1.09 28.18
N PRO A 202 -16.35 0.93 26.94
CA PRO A 202 -15.83 1.73 25.84
C PRO A 202 -16.13 3.21 26.11
N GLN A 203 -15.19 4.07 25.73
CA GLN A 203 -15.38 5.51 25.76
C GLN A 203 -15.65 6.02 24.36
N GLN A 204 -16.53 7.00 24.30
CA GLN A 204 -16.78 7.73 23.08
C GLN A 204 -15.59 8.65 22.77
N VAL A 205 -15.12 8.60 21.54
CA VAL A 205 -14.03 9.45 21.06
C VAL A 205 -14.52 10.14 19.79
N CYS A 206 -14.65 11.46 19.83
CA CYS A 206 -15.01 12.26 18.67
C CYS A 206 -13.74 12.85 18.09
N VAL A 207 -13.48 12.53 16.83
CA VAL A 207 -12.30 12.98 16.10
C VAL A 207 -12.76 13.89 14.98
N HIS A 208 -12.26 15.11 14.99
CA HIS A 208 -12.44 16.08 13.91
C HIS A 208 -11.13 16.83 13.67
N GLY A 209 -11.06 17.53 12.54
CA GLY A 209 -9.90 18.34 12.19
C GLY A 209 -10.34 19.59 11.45
N GLU A 210 -9.37 20.47 11.19
CA GLU A 210 -9.57 21.66 10.36
C GLU A 210 -10.08 21.30 8.95
N GLU A 211 -9.73 20.10 8.47
CA GLU A 211 -10.14 19.53 7.19
C GLU A 211 -10.72 18.14 7.40
N GLU A 212 -11.75 17.79 6.61
CA GLU A 212 -12.25 16.43 6.53
C GLU A 212 -11.20 15.51 5.88
N GLY A 213 -11.15 14.25 6.32
CA GLY A 213 -10.14 13.34 5.80
C GLY A 213 -10.29 11.91 6.32
N SER A 214 -9.43 11.04 5.82
CA SER A 214 -9.36 9.63 6.20
C SER A 214 -8.86 9.48 7.64
N LEU A 215 -9.58 8.72 8.47
CA LEU A 215 -9.19 8.48 9.86
C LEU A 215 -8.18 7.34 9.96
N TYR A 216 -7.11 7.60 10.70
CA TYR A 216 -6.10 6.62 11.09
C TYR A 216 -6.06 6.44 12.60
N ILE A 217 -5.88 5.20 13.05
CA ILE A 217 -5.60 4.85 14.45
C ILE A 217 -4.33 3.99 14.48
N ASP A 218 -3.33 4.41 15.25
CA ASP A 218 -2.03 3.75 15.36
C ASP A 218 -1.37 3.52 13.98
N GLY A 219 -1.49 4.53 13.12
CA GLY A 219 -0.97 4.49 11.74
C GLY A 219 -1.71 3.51 10.81
N LYS A 220 -2.95 3.12 11.14
CA LYS A 220 -3.81 2.25 10.30
C LYS A 220 -5.04 3.00 9.85
N TYR A 221 -5.32 2.97 8.55
CA TYR A 221 -6.59 3.44 8.05
C TYR A 221 -7.74 2.61 8.64
N THR A 222 -8.83 3.26 9.00
CA THR A 222 -9.97 2.62 9.70
C THR A 222 -11.20 2.41 8.82
N GLY A 223 -11.14 2.80 7.53
CA GLY A 223 -12.31 2.88 6.66
C GLY A 223 -13.22 4.09 6.94
N ALA A 224 -13.02 4.80 8.04
CA ALA A 224 -13.82 5.96 8.42
C ALA A 224 -13.19 7.29 7.96
N ARG A 225 -14.01 8.36 7.96
CA ARG A 225 -13.57 9.73 7.65
C ARG A 225 -13.99 10.69 8.77
N ALA A 226 -13.10 11.59 9.16
CA ALA A 226 -13.40 12.66 10.11
C ALA A 226 -14.24 13.76 9.44
N PRO A 227 -15.20 14.39 10.15
CA PRO A 227 -15.54 14.17 11.57
C PRO A 227 -16.22 12.82 11.83
N VAL A 228 -15.80 12.13 12.89
CA VAL A 228 -16.29 10.78 13.23
C VAL A 228 -16.37 10.57 14.74
N GLU A 229 -17.33 9.76 15.14
CA GLU A 229 -17.48 9.24 16.51
C GLU A 229 -17.09 7.76 16.56
N LEU A 230 -16.25 7.40 17.53
CA LEU A 230 -15.74 6.06 17.76
C LEU A 230 -16.08 5.59 19.17
N MET A 231 -16.15 4.28 19.35
CA MET A 231 -16.21 3.64 20.67
C MET A 231 -14.95 2.83 20.90
N LEU A 232 -14.04 3.34 21.74
CA LEU A 232 -12.73 2.74 21.99
C LEU A 232 -12.60 2.25 23.43
N PRO A 233 -11.98 1.08 23.69
CA PRO A 233 -11.62 0.71 25.05
C PRO A 233 -10.58 1.70 25.62
N PRO A 234 -10.49 1.85 26.95
CA PRO A 234 -9.48 2.70 27.57
C PRO A 234 -8.06 2.30 27.16
N GLY A 235 -7.23 3.27 26.82
CA GLY A 235 -5.88 3.03 26.29
C GLY A 235 -5.24 4.28 25.69
N GLY A 236 -3.98 4.15 25.28
CA GLY A 236 -3.29 5.18 24.48
C GLY A 236 -3.44 4.86 23.00
N TYR A 237 -3.72 5.90 22.20
CA TYR A 237 -3.94 5.79 20.75
C TYR A 237 -3.23 6.92 20.02
N GLU A 238 -2.59 6.66 18.89
CA GLU A 238 -2.21 7.70 17.92
C GLU A 238 -3.38 7.88 16.94
N LEU A 239 -4.09 9.00 17.03
CA LEU A 239 -5.13 9.35 16.06
C LEU A 239 -4.52 10.19 14.95
N GLY A 240 -4.94 9.96 13.72
CA GLY A 240 -4.55 10.80 12.59
C GLY A 240 -5.65 11.05 11.58
N ILE A 241 -5.56 12.19 10.90
CA ILE A 241 -6.42 12.54 9.76
C ILE A 241 -5.52 12.81 8.56
N GLY A 242 -5.71 12.03 7.50
CA GLY A 242 -5.15 12.30 6.18
C GLY A 242 -6.17 13.03 5.31
N SER A 243 -5.97 14.32 5.07
CA SER A 243 -6.81 15.18 4.24
C SER A 243 -6.11 15.50 2.92
N GLY A 244 -6.86 15.67 1.84
CA GLY A 244 -6.28 15.99 0.53
C GLY A 244 -7.30 16.05 -0.59
N THR A 245 -6.86 16.50 -1.76
CA THR A 245 -7.64 16.48 -2.99
C THR A 245 -7.47 15.11 -3.65
N ASP A 246 -8.46 14.26 -3.43
CA ASP A 246 -8.33 12.83 -3.71
C ASP A 246 -8.28 12.55 -5.22
N ASP A 247 -9.10 13.19 -6.08
CA ASP A 247 -9.15 12.88 -7.52
C ASP A 247 -9.27 14.15 -8.39
N PRO A 248 -8.57 14.22 -9.54
CA PRO A 248 -8.85 15.26 -10.53
C PRO A 248 -10.30 15.09 -10.99
N PRO A 249 -11.09 16.17 -11.04
CA PRO A 249 -12.37 16.14 -11.72
C PRO A 249 -12.19 15.62 -13.15
N PHE A 250 -13.12 14.80 -13.61
CA PHE A 250 -13.05 14.19 -14.93
C PHE A 250 -12.81 15.26 -16.02
N GLY A 251 -11.66 15.18 -16.70
CA GLY A 251 -11.26 16.12 -17.75
C GLY A 251 -10.30 17.24 -17.34
N GLU A 252 -9.85 17.32 -16.09
CA GLU A 252 -8.84 18.32 -15.66
C GLU A 252 -7.39 17.97 -16.03
N GLY A 253 -7.15 16.77 -16.56
CA GLY A 253 -5.87 16.38 -17.17
C GLY A 253 -4.66 16.53 -16.24
N PRO A 254 -3.42 16.58 -16.78
CA PRO A 254 -2.18 16.62 -16.00
C PRO A 254 -1.92 17.97 -15.28
N THR A 255 -2.90 18.87 -15.25
CA THR A 255 -2.80 20.19 -14.60
C THR A 255 -3.46 20.25 -13.22
N PHE A 256 -4.02 19.14 -12.75
CA PHE A 256 -4.60 19.06 -11.42
C PHE A 256 -3.51 19.05 -10.35
N GLU A 257 -3.54 20.02 -9.44
CA GLU A 257 -2.64 20.05 -8.29
C GLU A 257 -3.20 19.15 -7.18
N HIS A 258 -2.50 18.05 -6.94
CA HIS A 258 -2.79 17.20 -5.79
C HIS A 258 -2.26 17.86 -4.52
N GLU A 259 -3.08 17.87 -3.47
CA GLU A 259 -2.69 18.30 -2.13
C GLU A 259 -2.91 17.16 -1.13
N GLY A 260 -2.06 17.09 -0.10
CA GLY A 260 -2.19 16.10 0.94
C GLY A 260 -1.55 16.54 2.24
N ARG A 261 -2.23 16.32 3.36
CA ARG A 261 -1.76 16.67 4.71
C ARG A 261 -2.12 15.60 5.72
N MET A 262 -1.15 15.19 6.51
CA MET A 262 -1.36 14.28 7.62
C MET A 262 -1.24 15.04 8.94
N ARG A 263 -2.27 14.94 9.77
CA ARG A 263 -2.23 15.40 11.16
C ARG A 263 -2.26 14.20 12.09
N LYS A 264 -1.44 14.18 13.14
CA LYS A 264 -1.37 13.08 14.12
C LYS A 264 -1.23 13.57 15.56
N ARG A 265 -1.96 12.95 16.49
CA ARG A 265 -1.84 13.20 17.94
C ARG A 265 -2.00 11.92 18.74
N THR A 266 -1.12 11.70 19.70
CA THR A 266 -1.33 10.66 20.73
C THR A 266 -2.32 11.16 21.78
N VAL A 267 -3.38 10.38 22.02
CA VAL A 267 -4.42 10.67 23.00
C VAL A 267 -4.56 9.51 23.99
N ALA A 268 -4.90 9.86 25.23
CA ALA A 268 -5.27 8.88 26.25
C ALA A 268 -6.80 8.83 26.35
N VAL A 269 -7.36 7.65 26.15
CA VAL A 269 -8.78 7.35 26.34
C VAL A 269 -8.94 6.73 27.72
N GLU A 270 -9.59 7.44 28.65
CA GLU A 270 -9.72 7.02 30.04
C GLU A 270 -11.16 6.59 30.38
N SER A 271 -11.85 7.30 31.28
CA SER A 271 -13.19 6.95 31.76
C SER A 271 -14.25 8.00 31.41
N ALA A 272 -13.94 8.91 30.51
CA ALA A 272 -14.86 9.94 30.01
C ALA A 272 -14.75 10.03 28.49
N ALA A 273 -15.79 10.58 27.86
CA ALA A 273 -15.75 10.91 26.44
C ALA A 273 -14.60 11.87 26.14
N VAL A 274 -13.93 11.66 25.01
CA VAL A 274 -12.79 12.45 24.56
C VAL A 274 -13.15 13.14 23.25
N GLU A 275 -12.93 14.44 23.21
CA GLU A 275 -13.04 15.23 21.98
C GLU A 275 -11.64 15.60 21.51
N VAL A 276 -11.34 15.30 20.24
CA VAL A 276 -10.02 15.48 19.64
C VAL A 276 -10.17 16.31 18.38
N GLU A 277 -9.72 17.56 18.47
CA GLU A 277 -9.52 18.46 17.33
C GLU A 277 -8.06 18.40 16.88
N LEU A 278 -7.80 17.88 15.67
CA LEU A 278 -6.48 17.89 15.05
C LEU A 278 -6.31 19.15 14.17
N GLY A 279 -5.36 20.00 14.55
CA GLY A 279 -5.08 21.26 13.86
C GLY A 279 -3.65 21.35 13.34
N ASP A 280 -3.23 22.54 12.94
CA ASP A 280 -1.89 22.80 12.39
C ASP A 280 -0.72 22.35 13.30
N ALA A 281 -0.91 22.36 14.62
CA ALA A 281 0.12 21.90 15.57
C ALA A 281 0.37 20.38 15.50
N ASP A 282 -0.55 19.62 14.90
CA ASP A 282 -0.47 18.17 14.74
C ASP A 282 0.04 17.77 13.34
N LEU A 283 0.38 18.74 12.49
CA LEU A 283 0.86 18.47 11.13
C LEU A 283 2.17 17.66 11.17
N VAL A 284 2.18 16.57 10.41
CA VAL A 284 3.33 15.68 10.27
C VAL A 284 4.14 16.16 9.06
N GLY A 285 5.43 16.45 9.28
CA GLY A 285 6.35 16.76 8.20
C GLY A 285 6.76 15.52 7.40
N ALA A 286 7.17 15.75 6.15
CA ALA A 286 7.64 14.69 5.26
C ALA A 286 8.91 13.99 5.79
N SER A 287 8.97 12.69 5.59
CA SER A 287 10.22 11.93 5.58
C SER A 287 10.79 12.03 4.17
N GLN A 288 12.02 12.51 4.06
CA GLN A 288 12.69 12.64 2.78
C GLN A 288 13.44 11.33 2.47
N TYR A 289 13.25 10.81 1.26
CA TYR A 289 14.00 9.71 0.69
C TYR A 289 15.05 10.28 -0.28
N ASP A 290 16.33 10.02 0.02
CA ASP A 290 17.43 10.44 -0.82
C ASP A 290 17.71 9.37 -1.88
N PHE A 291 17.54 9.73 -3.15
CA PHE A 291 17.80 8.88 -4.32
C PHE A 291 19.16 9.21 -4.92
N LEU A 292 19.93 8.18 -5.28
CA LEU A 292 21.15 8.34 -6.08
C LEU A 292 20.95 7.72 -7.46
N VAL A 293 20.98 8.54 -8.51
CA VAL A 293 21.07 8.03 -9.89
C VAL A 293 22.53 7.70 -10.18
N VAL A 294 22.81 6.43 -10.47
CA VAL A 294 24.13 5.93 -10.87
C VAL A 294 24.10 5.53 -12.34
N PRO A 295 24.55 6.42 -13.24
CA PRO A 295 24.52 6.14 -14.67
C PRO A 295 25.75 5.34 -15.13
N ILE A 296 25.49 4.24 -15.85
CA ILE A 296 26.52 3.32 -16.37
C ILE A 296 26.59 3.48 -17.89
N ARG A 297 27.77 3.85 -18.40
CA ARG A 297 27.95 4.20 -19.82
C ARG A 297 27.54 3.07 -20.76
N ASN A 298 28.06 1.87 -20.54
CA ASN A 298 27.88 0.77 -21.50
C ASN A 298 27.33 -0.49 -20.82
N VAL A 299 26.41 -1.16 -21.51
CA VAL A 299 25.94 -2.51 -21.16
C VAL A 299 26.16 -3.44 -22.34
N GLN A 300 26.86 -4.53 -22.10
CA GLN A 300 27.03 -5.61 -23.06
C GLN A 300 25.90 -6.63 -22.89
N TYR A 301 25.05 -6.76 -23.91
CA TYR A 301 23.96 -7.71 -23.93
C TYR A 301 24.42 -9.09 -24.44
N THR A 302 23.67 -10.14 -24.08
CA THR A 302 23.97 -11.54 -24.40
C THR A 302 23.95 -11.84 -25.90
N ASN A 303 23.24 -11.02 -26.67
CA ASN A 303 23.21 -11.07 -28.14
C ASN A 303 24.47 -10.46 -28.81
N GLY A 304 25.40 -9.90 -28.04
CA GLY A 304 26.63 -9.27 -28.54
C GLY A 304 26.52 -7.76 -28.81
N GLN A 305 25.34 -7.15 -28.67
CA GLN A 305 25.17 -5.71 -28.80
C GLN A 305 25.60 -4.95 -27.53
N THR A 306 26.00 -3.70 -27.72
CA THR A 306 26.38 -2.81 -26.62
C THR A 306 25.40 -1.64 -26.56
N GLY A 307 24.60 -1.59 -25.50
CA GLY A 307 23.80 -0.41 -25.20
C GLY A 307 24.70 0.71 -24.68
N VAL A 308 24.45 1.93 -25.13
CA VAL A 308 25.22 3.13 -24.74
C VAL A 308 24.28 4.17 -24.15
N LEU A 309 24.54 4.56 -22.90
CA LEU A 309 23.75 5.56 -22.19
C LEU A 309 24.14 6.96 -22.69
N ALA A 310 23.15 7.70 -23.17
CA ALA A 310 23.32 9.08 -23.62
C ALA A 310 23.60 10.02 -22.44
N ASP A 311 24.33 11.11 -22.68
CA ASP A 311 24.81 12.02 -21.64
C ASP A 311 23.68 12.77 -20.92
N GLU A 312 22.55 12.97 -21.61
CA GLU A 312 21.39 13.68 -21.08
C GLU A 312 20.51 12.83 -20.14
N VAL A 313 20.54 11.50 -20.28
CA VAL A 313 19.64 10.59 -19.54
C VAL A 313 19.73 10.75 -18.02
N PRO A 314 20.92 10.85 -17.39
CA PRO A 314 21.01 10.94 -15.94
C PRO A 314 20.32 12.19 -15.37
N VAL A 315 20.36 13.31 -16.11
CA VAL A 315 19.68 14.55 -15.72
C VAL A 315 18.17 14.37 -15.85
N VAL A 316 17.70 13.78 -16.96
CA VAL A 316 16.27 13.48 -17.17
C VAL A 316 15.71 12.59 -16.05
N LEU A 317 16.48 11.58 -15.62
CA LEU A 317 16.09 10.71 -14.51
C LEU A 317 16.01 11.47 -13.17
N GLY A 318 17.00 12.32 -12.88
CA GLY A 318 16.98 13.16 -11.68
C GLY A 318 15.76 14.09 -11.66
N ASP A 319 15.51 14.81 -12.76
CA ASP A 319 14.35 15.69 -12.92
C ASP A 319 13.02 14.92 -12.79
N ALA A 320 12.97 13.68 -13.27
CA ALA A 320 11.78 12.83 -13.18
C ALA A 320 11.48 12.38 -11.75
N ILE A 321 12.49 12.06 -10.94
CA ILE A 321 12.32 11.72 -9.52
C ILE A 321 11.80 12.94 -8.74
N ASP A 322 12.40 14.11 -8.95
CA ASP A 322 11.96 15.35 -8.29
C ASP A 322 10.53 15.73 -8.71
N TYR A 323 10.18 15.55 -9.99
CA TYR A 323 8.81 15.76 -10.47
C TYR A 323 7.82 14.79 -9.84
N ALA A 324 8.17 13.49 -9.75
CA ALA A 324 7.35 12.48 -9.09
C ALA A 324 7.15 12.80 -7.60
N SER A 325 8.18 13.32 -6.91
CA SER A 325 8.04 13.80 -5.52
C SER A 325 6.93 14.83 -5.40
N LEU A 326 7.08 15.95 -6.13
CA LEU A 326 6.27 17.15 -5.94
C LEU A 326 4.81 16.93 -6.36
N ASN A 327 4.59 16.23 -7.47
CA ASN A 327 3.27 16.16 -8.10
C ASN A 327 2.47 14.92 -7.68
N MET A 328 3.14 13.90 -7.15
CA MET A 328 2.50 12.61 -6.86
C MET A 328 2.81 12.13 -5.45
N VAL A 329 4.07 11.90 -5.10
CA VAL A 329 4.41 11.21 -3.84
C VAL A 329 4.10 12.04 -2.61
N GLU A 330 4.49 13.31 -2.59
CA GLU A 330 4.15 14.24 -1.51
C GLU A 330 2.63 14.31 -1.31
N PRO A 331 1.82 14.63 -2.33
CA PRO A 331 0.38 14.72 -2.10
C PRO A 331 -0.31 13.36 -1.88
N PHE A 332 0.14 12.29 -2.53
CA PHE A 332 -0.44 10.96 -2.35
C PHE A 332 -0.16 10.45 -0.94
N SER A 333 1.01 10.72 -0.37
CA SER A 333 1.37 10.35 1.00
C SER A 333 0.77 11.22 2.10
N TYR A 334 -0.09 12.18 1.75
CA TYR A 334 -0.54 13.22 2.67
C TYR A 334 0.62 14.06 3.25
N GLY A 335 1.61 14.35 2.42
CA GLY A 335 2.81 15.09 2.78
C GLY A 335 3.76 14.32 3.70
N GLN A 336 3.61 12.99 3.82
CA GLN A 336 4.44 12.17 4.70
C GLN A 336 5.74 11.67 4.06
N ALA A 337 5.83 11.68 2.73
CA ALA A 337 7.00 11.26 1.98
C ALA A 337 7.36 12.29 0.91
N SER A 338 8.64 12.56 0.75
CA SER A 338 9.19 13.33 -0.38
C SER A 338 10.45 12.65 -0.90
N PHE A 339 10.78 12.87 -2.16
CA PHE A 339 12.02 12.41 -2.76
C PHE A 339 12.97 13.58 -3.02
N ARG A 340 14.25 13.23 -3.10
CA ARG A 340 15.27 14.10 -3.63
C ARG A 340 16.25 13.28 -4.43
N ALA A 341 16.54 13.69 -5.66
CA ALA A 341 17.57 13.05 -6.46
C ALA A 341 18.92 13.76 -6.36
N ASP A 342 19.97 12.99 -6.13
CA ASP A 342 21.34 13.34 -6.48
C ASP A 342 21.79 12.46 -7.68
N VAL A 343 22.61 13.01 -8.58
CA VAL A 343 23.08 12.31 -9.79
C VAL A 343 24.59 12.12 -9.72
N HIS A 344 25.03 10.86 -9.71
CA HIS A 344 26.44 10.51 -9.79
C HIS A 344 26.99 10.81 -11.19
N PRO A 345 28.27 11.22 -11.34
CA PRO A 345 28.93 11.27 -12.64
C PRO A 345 28.82 9.94 -13.39
N MET A 346 28.76 10.00 -14.73
CA MET A 346 28.76 8.79 -15.58
C MET A 346 29.93 7.86 -15.23
N ILE A 347 29.60 6.61 -14.89
CA ILE A 347 30.59 5.56 -14.73
C ILE A 347 31.01 5.08 -16.12
N GLU A 348 32.20 5.49 -16.54
CA GLU A 348 32.79 5.14 -17.84
C GLU A 348 33.33 3.71 -17.84
N THR A 349 32.41 2.74 -17.80
CA THR A 349 32.72 1.30 -17.80
C THR A 349 31.77 0.53 -18.71
N THR A 350 31.99 -0.78 -18.82
CA THR A 350 31.07 -1.73 -19.45
C THR A 350 30.69 -2.81 -18.46
N VAL A 351 29.39 -2.95 -18.21
CA VAL A 351 28.81 -4.05 -17.44
C VAL A 351 28.15 -5.06 -18.37
N VAL A 352 27.84 -6.25 -17.88
CA VAL A 352 27.26 -7.33 -18.69
C VAL A 352 25.84 -7.62 -18.20
N ALA A 353 24.90 -7.66 -19.13
CA ALA A 353 23.53 -8.08 -18.84
C ALA A 353 23.44 -9.61 -18.76
N ASP A 354 22.53 -10.11 -17.93
CA ASP A 354 22.17 -11.51 -17.85
C ASP A 354 21.26 -11.94 -19.02
N ALA A 355 20.74 -13.17 -18.95
CA ALA A 355 19.90 -13.74 -20.00
C ALA A 355 18.56 -12.99 -20.17
N ASP A 356 18.09 -12.33 -19.12
CA ASP A 356 16.82 -11.59 -19.09
C ASP A 356 17.03 -10.09 -19.40
N GLY A 357 18.28 -9.69 -19.65
CA GLY A 357 18.66 -8.33 -20.02
C GLY A 357 18.97 -7.43 -18.80
N PHE A 358 18.90 -7.96 -17.58
CA PHE A 358 19.21 -7.21 -16.36
C PHE A 358 20.71 -7.17 -16.11
N VAL A 359 21.19 -6.05 -15.58
CA VAL A 359 22.62 -5.89 -15.27
C VAL A 359 22.94 -6.48 -13.90
N ALA A 360 23.82 -7.47 -13.86
CA ALA A 360 24.44 -7.90 -12.61
C ALA A 360 25.42 -6.81 -12.13
N ILE A 361 25.09 -6.16 -11.01
CA ILE A 361 25.88 -5.07 -10.44
C ILE A 361 27.12 -5.64 -9.72
N ASP A 362 28.28 -5.60 -10.38
CA ASP A 362 29.56 -5.85 -9.73
C ASP A 362 30.07 -4.56 -9.08
N MET A 363 29.73 -4.39 -7.80
CA MET A 363 30.13 -3.22 -7.01
C MET A 363 31.65 -2.99 -7.02
N GLY A 364 32.46 -4.05 -7.02
CA GLY A 364 33.92 -3.92 -7.04
C GLY A 364 34.43 -3.37 -8.39
N ALA A 365 33.82 -3.81 -9.49
CA ALA A 365 34.12 -3.28 -10.81
C ALA A 365 33.68 -1.82 -10.96
N LEU A 366 32.49 -1.47 -10.44
CA LEU A 366 31.99 -0.10 -10.47
C LEU A 366 32.83 0.84 -9.60
N ALA A 367 33.22 0.41 -8.39
CA ALA A 367 34.12 1.16 -7.52
C ALA A 367 35.48 1.41 -8.20
N GLY A 368 36.03 0.40 -8.88
CA GLY A 368 37.24 0.53 -9.70
C GLY A 368 37.10 1.51 -10.87
N ALA A 369 35.88 1.73 -11.35
CA ALA A 369 35.53 2.66 -12.41
C ALA A 369 35.11 4.06 -11.90
N GLY A 370 35.20 4.31 -10.59
CA GLY A 370 34.95 5.62 -9.99
C GLY A 370 33.59 5.78 -9.31
N LEU A 371 32.86 4.70 -9.03
CA LEU A 371 31.69 4.74 -8.16
C LEU A 371 32.09 5.12 -6.73
N ASP A 372 31.45 6.14 -6.17
CA ASP A 372 31.55 6.47 -4.76
C ASP A 372 30.66 5.56 -3.91
N GLU A 373 31.23 4.48 -3.37
CA GLU A 373 30.52 3.55 -2.48
C GLU A 373 29.98 4.23 -1.21
N ALA A 374 30.62 5.30 -0.75
CA ALA A 374 30.14 6.05 0.40
C ALA A 374 28.89 6.86 0.04
N ALA A 375 28.81 7.38 -1.19
CA ALA A 375 27.59 8.00 -1.70
C ALA A 375 26.47 6.95 -1.80
N VAL A 376 26.71 5.79 -2.41
CA VAL A 376 25.73 4.69 -2.50
C VAL A 376 25.17 4.32 -1.13
N ALA A 377 26.03 4.18 -0.11
CA ALA A 377 25.60 3.82 1.25
C ALA A 377 24.90 4.96 2.03
N ALA A 378 24.96 6.20 1.53
CA ALA A 378 24.36 7.37 2.18
C ALA A 378 22.95 7.69 1.67
N HIS A 379 22.49 7.02 0.61
CA HIS A 379 21.16 7.22 0.01
C HIS A 379 20.22 6.08 0.39
N ASP A 380 18.93 6.38 0.43
CA ASP A 380 17.89 5.41 0.77
C ASP A 380 17.55 4.50 -0.43
N VAL A 381 17.68 5.03 -1.65
CA VAL A 381 17.41 4.33 -2.91
C VAL A 381 18.49 4.60 -3.94
N VAL A 382 18.96 3.57 -4.63
CA VAL A 382 19.97 3.68 -5.69
C VAL A 382 19.36 3.26 -7.03
N VAL A 383 19.37 4.18 -7.99
CA VAL A 383 18.86 3.96 -9.34
C VAL A 383 20.03 3.63 -10.28
N TRP A 384 20.17 2.37 -10.65
CA TRP A 384 21.13 1.91 -11.66
C TRP A 384 20.59 2.21 -13.05
N ALA A 385 21.09 3.29 -13.65
CA ALA A 385 20.65 3.76 -14.96
C ALA A 385 21.53 3.20 -16.08
N TYR A 386 20.92 2.58 -17.09
CA TYR A 386 21.62 2.01 -18.23
C TYR A 386 20.79 2.03 -19.52
N SER A 387 21.41 1.75 -20.67
CA SER A 387 20.74 1.93 -21.96
C SER A 387 20.19 0.64 -22.54
N SER A 388 18.93 0.67 -22.97
CA SER A 388 18.31 -0.29 -23.89
C SER A 388 18.44 0.13 -25.36
N HIS A 389 19.30 1.12 -25.66
CA HIS A 389 19.56 1.63 -27.00
C HIS A 389 21.06 1.59 -27.32
N LEU A 390 21.39 1.33 -28.58
CA LEU A 390 22.74 1.42 -29.13
C LEU A 390 23.21 2.88 -29.21
N ALA A 391 24.49 3.09 -29.51
CA ALA A 391 25.09 4.42 -29.64
C ALA A 391 24.43 5.33 -30.69
N ASP A 392 23.75 4.76 -31.68
CA ASP A 392 23.02 5.49 -32.71
C ASP A 392 21.55 5.77 -32.35
N GLY A 393 21.14 5.39 -31.14
CA GLY A 393 19.77 5.54 -30.63
C GLY A 393 18.80 4.45 -31.09
N THR A 394 19.24 3.46 -31.87
CA THR A 394 18.37 2.31 -32.19
C THR A 394 18.22 1.39 -30.98
N PRO A 395 17.05 0.75 -30.76
CA PRO A 395 16.88 -0.19 -29.66
C PRO A 395 17.83 -1.39 -29.77
N VAL A 396 18.30 -1.89 -28.63
CA VAL A 396 18.95 -3.19 -28.52
C VAL A 396 17.92 -4.29 -28.85
N ASP A 397 18.34 -5.38 -29.49
CA ASP A 397 17.52 -6.56 -29.70
C ASP A 397 17.36 -7.33 -28.38
N ALA A 398 16.13 -7.48 -27.88
CA ALA A 398 15.83 -8.06 -26.57
C ALA A 398 16.48 -7.31 -25.37
N PRO A 399 16.11 -6.03 -25.15
CA PRO A 399 16.42 -5.36 -23.90
C PRO A 399 15.59 -5.98 -22.76
N PRO A 400 15.90 -5.68 -21.48
CA PRO A 400 15.03 -6.05 -20.37
C PRO A 400 13.60 -5.56 -20.62
N CYS A 401 12.63 -6.37 -20.19
CA CYS A 401 11.22 -6.09 -20.48
C CYS A 401 10.66 -4.92 -19.67
N CYS A 402 11.24 -4.61 -18.52
CA CYS A 402 10.73 -3.62 -17.59
C CYS A 402 11.86 -3.04 -16.72
N ALA A 403 11.54 -1.94 -16.03
CA ALA A 403 12.29 -1.58 -14.84
C ALA A 403 12.10 -2.66 -13.76
N TRP A 404 12.98 -2.65 -12.77
CA TRP A 404 12.87 -3.54 -11.62
C TRP A 404 13.27 -2.80 -10.35
N GLY A 405 12.69 -3.18 -9.23
CA GLY A 405 12.84 -2.51 -7.95
C GLY A 405 12.83 -3.51 -6.81
N GLY A 406 13.55 -3.19 -5.74
CA GLY A 406 13.58 -3.98 -4.51
C GLY A 406 14.84 -3.76 -3.69
N GLY A 407 14.74 -3.89 -2.37
CA GLY A 407 15.90 -3.81 -1.46
C GLY A 407 16.74 -2.53 -1.63
N SER A 408 16.07 -1.37 -1.68
CA SER A 408 16.68 -0.04 -1.85
C SER A 408 17.34 0.20 -3.21
N GLN A 409 17.01 -0.59 -4.23
CA GLN A 409 17.60 -0.48 -5.56
C GLN A 409 16.53 -0.46 -6.64
N ILE A 410 16.79 0.31 -7.69
CA ILE A 410 15.96 0.39 -8.89
C ILE A 410 16.87 0.23 -10.11
N TRP A 411 16.51 -0.66 -11.02
CA TRP A 411 17.19 -0.88 -12.29
C TRP A 411 16.37 -0.21 -13.38
N MET A 412 16.93 0.87 -13.94
CA MET A 412 16.22 1.72 -14.90
C MET A 412 16.93 1.70 -16.26
N HIS A 413 16.27 1.12 -17.26
CA HIS A 413 16.75 1.16 -18.64
C HIS A 413 16.12 2.31 -19.44
N THR A 414 16.78 2.77 -20.50
CA THR A 414 16.31 3.92 -21.33
C THR A 414 15.01 3.71 -22.10
N GLY A 415 14.36 2.56 -21.98
CA GLY A 415 13.07 2.28 -22.65
C GLY A 415 11.95 3.17 -22.13
N TRP A 416 12.01 3.59 -20.87
CA TRP A 416 10.97 4.38 -20.21
C TRP A 416 11.31 5.87 -20.10
N VAL A 417 12.58 6.22 -20.29
CA VAL A 417 13.11 7.58 -20.01
C VAL A 417 12.52 8.65 -20.92
N TYR A 418 12.15 8.28 -22.14
CA TYR A 418 11.70 9.22 -23.16
C TYR A 418 10.17 9.34 -23.26
N GLU A 419 9.43 8.74 -22.34
CA GLU A 419 7.95 8.74 -22.36
C GLU A 419 7.36 9.38 -21.10
N PRO A 420 7.43 10.70 -20.88
CA PRO A 420 6.61 11.36 -19.87
C PRO A 420 5.12 11.24 -20.21
N PRO A 421 4.22 10.97 -19.25
CA PRO A 421 4.45 10.89 -17.80
C PRO A 421 4.85 9.49 -17.27
N ILE A 422 4.97 8.48 -18.13
CA ILE A 422 5.19 7.07 -17.77
C ILE A 422 6.40 6.89 -16.83
N ILE A 423 7.51 7.58 -17.09
CA ILE A 423 8.72 7.48 -16.25
C ILE A 423 8.46 7.80 -14.77
N TYR A 424 7.51 8.69 -14.46
CA TYR A 424 7.15 9.03 -13.08
C TYR A 424 6.45 7.86 -12.39
N TYR A 425 5.50 7.24 -13.09
CA TYR A 425 4.79 6.06 -12.60
C TYR A 425 5.72 4.87 -12.39
N VAL A 426 6.71 4.68 -13.27
CA VAL A 426 7.73 3.64 -13.11
C VAL A 426 8.54 3.90 -11.85
N PHE A 427 9.02 5.13 -11.62
CA PHE A 427 9.76 5.42 -10.38
C PHE A 427 8.95 5.16 -9.12
N ILE A 428 7.68 5.58 -9.11
CA ILE A 428 6.79 5.36 -7.98
C ILE A 428 6.56 3.86 -7.80
N HIS A 429 6.31 3.11 -8.88
CA HIS A 429 6.16 1.65 -8.83
C HIS A 429 7.38 0.97 -8.21
N GLU A 430 8.57 1.24 -8.73
CA GLU A 430 9.79 0.59 -8.27
C GLU A 430 10.20 1.05 -6.86
N TRP A 431 9.87 2.28 -6.48
CA TRP A 431 10.01 2.72 -5.09
C TRP A 431 9.00 2.02 -4.17
N LEU A 432 7.77 1.80 -4.63
CA LEU A 432 6.75 1.13 -3.84
C LEU A 432 7.13 -0.33 -3.52
N HIS A 433 7.90 -1.02 -4.36
CA HIS A 433 8.55 -2.29 -3.98
C HIS A 433 9.42 -2.15 -2.74
N THR A 434 10.11 -1.01 -2.58
CA THR A 434 10.92 -0.73 -1.37
C THR A 434 10.04 -0.37 -0.17
N THR A 435 8.92 0.33 -0.39
CA THR A 435 7.96 0.70 0.67
C THR A 435 7.03 -0.43 1.06
N GLU A 436 6.81 -1.43 0.19
CA GLU A 436 5.98 -2.59 0.47
C GLU A 436 6.48 -3.33 1.71
N ASP A 437 7.79 -3.48 1.88
CA ASP A 437 8.40 -4.03 3.11
C ASP A 437 8.03 -3.23 4.37
N GLU A 438 8.01 -1.89 4.26
CA GLU A 438 7.60 -1.02 5.37
C GLU A 438 6.11 -1.16 5.66
N LEU A 439 5.28 -1.23 4.62
CA LEU A 439 3.85 -1.46 4.75
C LEU A 439 3.58 -2.84 5.34
N ILE A 440 4.36 -3.87 4.97
CA ILE A 440 4.29 -5.20 5.56
C ILE A 440 4.54 -5.10 7.05
N SER A 441 5.57 -4.36 7.50
CA SER A 441 5.81 -4.12 8.93
C SER A 441 4.66 -3.39 9.65
N LEU A 442 3.88 -2.63 8.88
CA LEU A 442 2.65 -1.96 9.28
C LEU A 442 1.41 -2.86 9.12
N GLY A 443 1.59 -4.15 8.88
CA GLY A 443 0.54 -5.16 8.77
C GLY A 443 -0.17 -5.18 7.42
N TYR A 444 0.45 -4.66 6.37
CA TYR A 444 0.04 -5.00 5.01
C TYR A 444 0.32 -6.50 4.79
N GLY A 445 -0.72 -7.24 4.39
CA GLY A 445 -0.64 -8.69 4.19
C GLY A 445 -0.51 -9.09 2.72
N GLY A 446 -0.14 -8.14 1.84
CA GLY A 446 -0.03 -8.41 0.42
C GLY A 446 1.34 -8.93 0.00
N ALA A 447 1.32 -9.71 -1.08
CA ALA A 447 2.47 -10.20 -1.83
C ALA A 447 2.40 -9.62 -3.23
N ASP A 448 3.51 -9.18 -3.81
CA ASP A 448 3.56 -8.60 -5.17
C ASP A 448 2.52 -7.48 -5.36
N GLY A 449 2.18 -6.75 -4.29
CA GLY A 449 1.04 -5.84 -4.26
C GLY A 449 1.16 -4.75 -5.30
N VAL A 450 2.36 -4.28 -5.56
CA VAL A 450 2.56 -3.20 -6.52
C VAL A 450 2.33 -3.62 -7.98
N HIS A 451 2.26 -4.92 -8.29
CA HIS A 451 2.21 -5.46 -9.65
C HIS A 451 0.84 -5.44 -10.35
N GLY A 452 -0.20 -4.89 -9.71
CA GLY A 452 -1.24 -4.26 -10.52
C GLY A 452 -2.59 -3.98 -9.88
N ALA A 453 -3.27 -3.02 -10.49
CA ALA A 453 -4.63 -2.63 -10.18
C ALA A 453 -5.62 -3.81 -10.34
N ASP A 454 -5.35 -4.73 -11.28
CA ASP A 454 -6.15 -5.93 -11.54
C ASP A 454 -6.01 -6.98 -10.41
N GLU A 455 -4.80 -7.22 -9.93
CA GLU A 455 -4.49 -8.02 -8.74
C GLU A 455 -5.21 -7.48 -7.50
N HIS A 456 -5.46 -6.17 -7.51
CA HIS A 456 -6.11 -5.42 -6.45
C HIS A 456 -7.61 -5.14 -6.66
N GLY A 457 -8.23 -5.72 -7.69
CA GLY A 457 -9.68 -5.63 -7.90
C GLY A 457 -10.18 -4.30 -8.47
N TYR A 458 -9.29 -3.40 -8.92
CA TYR A 458 -9.62 -2.19 -9.69
C TYR A 458 -9.97 -2.55 -11.14
N MET A 459 -10.95 -3.45 -11.33
CA MET A 459 -11.40 -3.87 -12.65
C MET A 459 -12.55 -3.00 -13.15
N SER A 460 -12.26 -1.74 -13.49
CA SER A 460 -13.21 -0.89 -14.21
C SER A 460 -12.56 0.31 -14.92
N GLY A 461 -11.57 0.10 -15.79
CA GLY A 461 -10.92 1.27 -16.39
C GLY A 461 -9.99 1.10 -17.59
N SER A 462 -10.11 0.08 -18.44
CA SER A 462 -9.42 0.05 -19.75
C SER A 462 -7.91 0.39 -19.72
N ASN A 463 -7.08 -0.33 -18.96
CA ASN A 463 -5.61 -0.26 -19.06
C ASN A 463 -5.02 1.18 -19.08
N GLY A 464 -5.58 2.12 -18.32
CA GLY A 464 -5.15 3.52 -18.32
C GLY A 464 -4.19 3.87 -17.18
N GLU A 465 -3.36 4.90 -17.37
CA GLU A 465 -2.48 5.49 -16.34
C GLU A 465 -3.26 6.00 -15.10
N ASP A 466 -4.52 6.41 -15.28
CA ASP A 466 -5.39 6.90 -14.20
C ASP A 466 -5.66 5.83 -13.12
N ASP A 467 -5.80 4.56 -13.51
CA ASP A 467 -6.03 3.45 -12.58
C ASP A 467 -4.77 3.18 -11.72
N PHE A 468 -3.57 3.32 -12.31
CA PHE A 468 -2.31 3.17 -11.58
C PHE A 468 -2.04 4.35 -10.65
N ALA A 469 -2.35 5.58 -11.06
CA ALA A 469 -2.25 6.75 -10.19
C ALA A 469 -3.16 6.60 -8.95
N GLN A 470 -4.40 6.17 -9.16
CA GLN A 470 -5.34 5.90 -8.08
C GLN A 470 -4.84 4.77 -7.17
N PHE A 471 -4.37 3.67 -7.76
CA PHE A 471 -3.82 2.55 -7.01
C PHE A 471 -2.61 2.98 -6.15
N TYR A 472 -1.60 3.63 -6.73
CA TYR A 472 -0.43 4.11 -6.00
C TYR A 472 -0.82 5.08 -4.89
N ARG A 473 -1.80 5.95 -5.14
CA ARG A 473 -2.32 6.84 -4.09
C ARG A 473 -2.89 6.05 -2.91
N VAL A 474 -3.76 5.08 -3.16
CA VAL A 474 -4.34 4.22 -2.10
C VAL A 474 -3.24 3.40 -1.41
N PHE A 475 -2.25 2.92 -2.16
CA PHE A 475 -1.13 2.12 -1.67
C PHE A 475 -0.22 2.92 -0.75
N ILE A 476 0.25 4.08 -1.18
CA ILE A 476 1.09 5.00 -0.40
C ILE A 476 0.39 5.40 0.90
N ARG A 477 -0.95 5.54 0.88
CA ARG A 477 -1.75 5.87 2.08
C ARG A 477 -1.99 4.68 3.01
N GLY A 478 -1.59 3.48 2.63
CA GLY A 478 -1.88 2.26 3.38
C GLY A 478 -3.37 1.92 3.43
N GLN A 479 -4.14 2.33 2.41
CA GLN A 479 -5.59 2.14 2.32
C GLN A 479 -5.97 0.86 1.54
N VAL A 480 -4.99 0.16 0.97
CA VAL A 480 -5.19 -1.00 0.07
C VAL A 480 -5.76 -2.22 0.79
N ALA A 481 -5.49 -2.37 2.09
CA ALA A 481 -5.92 -3.53 2.86
C ALA A 481 -7.46 -3.68 2.98
N GLU A 482 -8.24 -2.65 2.63
CA GLU A 482 -9.69 -2.60 2.90
C GLU A 482 -10.55 -2.23 1.68
N ALA A 483 -9.97 -1.99 0.49
CA ALA A 483 -10.66 -1.47 -0.69
C ALA A 483 -11.54 -2.48 -1.47
N ASN A 484 -11.97 -3.58 -0.84
CA ASN A 484 -12.64 -4.77 -1.40
C ASN A 484 -11.67 -5.87 -1.86
N THR A 485 -11.87 -7.07 -1.30
CA THR A 485 -11.36 -8.35 -1.81
C THR A 485 -9.85 -8.53 -1.95
N TRP A 486 -9.11 -8.50 -0.84
CA TRP A 486 -7.94 -9.38 -0.71
C TRP A 486 -8.42 -10.82 -0.47
N VAL A 487 -9.02 -11.37 -1.53
CA VAL A 487 -9.33 -12.79 -1.67
C VAL A 487 -8.47 -13.27 -2.82
N GLY A 488 -7.20 -13.55 -2.53
CA GLY A 488 -6.39 -14.36 -3.43
C GLY A 488 -7.15 -15.66 -3.72
N ALA A 489 -7.62 -15.83 -4.96
CA ALA A 489 -8.21 -17.05 -5.51
C ALA A 489 -9.41 -17.73 -4.77
N VAL A 490 -10.16 -17.07 -3.90
CA VAL A 490 -11.47 -17.57 -3.35
C VAL A 490 -12.68 -16.75 -3.83
N GLY A 491 -12.51 -15.92 -4.86
CA GLY A 491 -13.53 -15.04 -5.45
C GLY A 491 -14.67 -15.72 -6.23
N GLN A 492 -15.13 -16.92 -5.83
CA GLN A 492 -16.36 -17.51 -6.37
C GLN A 492 -17.43 -17.88 -5.34
N LEU A 493 -17.23 -17.74 -4.03
CA LEU A 493 -18.21 -18.30 -3.08
C LEU A 493 -18.73 -17.42 -1.95
N PHE A 494 -18.23 -16.21 -1.70
CA PHE A 494 -18.69 -15.48 -0.52
C PHE A 494 -18.89 -13.98 -0.79
N GLN A 495 -20.16 -13.58 -0.91
CA GLN A 495 -20.57 -12.18 -0.75
C GLN A 495 -20.83 -11.91 0.74
N PRO A 496 -20.24 -10.86 1.34
CA PRO A 496 -20.60 -10.45 2.68
C PRO A 496 -21.98 -9.79 2.66
N THR A 497 -22.97 -10.44 3.26
CA THR A 497 -24.20 -9.76 3.68
C THR A 497 -23.85 -8.77 4.79
N MET A 498 -23.95 -7.47 4.50
CA MET A 498 -24.01 -6.43 5.52
C MET A 498 -25.12 -6.77 6.52
N MET A 499 -24.76 -7.06 7.77
CA MET A 499 -25.73 -7.32 8.83
C MET A 499 -26.43 -6.01 9.18
N SER A 500 -27.69 -5.90 8.77
CA SER A 500 -28.65 -5.10 9.55
C SER A 500 -28.84 -5.74 10.92
N PRO A 501 -29.04 -4.96 12.00
CA PRO A 501 -29.24 -5.52 13.32
C PRO A 501 -30.51 -6.40 13.35
N PRO A 502 -30.48 -7.57 14.00
CA PRO A 502 -31.68 -8.38 14.15
C PRO A 502 -32.64 -7.65 15.10
N SER A 503 -33.72 -7.11 14.53
CA SER A 503 -34.92 -6.76 15.29
C SER A 503 -35.45 -8.01 16.01
N GLY A 504 -35.68 -7.88 17.31
CA GLY A 504 -35.66 -9.00 18.24
C GLY A 504 -36.79 -10.02 18.15
N ALA A 505 -36.59 -11.14 18.84
CA ALA A 505 -37.63 -11.87 19.55
C ALA A 505 -37.03 -12.75 20.65
N VAL A 506 -37.31 -12.36 21.89
CA VAL A 506 -37.14 -13.15 23.12
C VAL A 506 -37.82 -14.52 22.98
N ARG A 507 -37.10 -15.60 23.27
CA ARG A 507 -37.71 -16.82 23.83
C ARG A 507 -36.79 -17.52 24.82
N ALA A 508 -37.08 -17.30 26.10
CA ALA A 508 -36.57 -18.07 27.21
C ALA A 508 -36.99 -19.55 27.08
N LEU A 509 -36.02 -20.47 27.13
CA LEU A 509 -36.26 -21.88 27.36
C LEU A 509 -36.06 -22.18 28.84
N ARG A 510 -37.19 -22.40 29.52
CA ARG A 510 -37.27 -22.97 30.86
C ARG A 510 -36.78 -24.41 30.87
N ALA A 511 -36.01 -24.74 31.90
CA ALA A 511 -35.73 -26.10 32.33
C ALA A 511 -37.01 -26.83 32.77
N CYS A 512 -37.12 -28.10 32.39
CA CYS A 512 -37.78 -29.20 33.09
C CYS A 512 -36.81 -30.38 32.93
N GLY A 513 -36.35 -31.09 33.96
CA GLY A 513 -37.11 -31.60 35.10
C GLY A 513 -37.69 -32.95 34.72
N GLY A 514 -36.86 -33.99 34.77
CA GLY A 514 -37.19 -35.39 34.45
C GLY A 514 -35.94 -36.25 34.41
#